data_AF-A0A7J5YZN7-F1
#
_entry.id   AF-A0A7J5YZN7-F1
#
_cell.length_a   1.000
_cell.length_b   1.000
_cell.length_c   1.000
_cell.angle_alpha   90.00
_cell.angle_beta   90.00
_cell.angle_gamma   90.00
#
_symmetry.space_group_name_H-M   'P 1'
#
loop_
_entity.id
_entity.type
_entity.pdbx_description
1 polymer ?
#
loop_
_entity_poly.entity_id
_entity_poly.type
_entity_poly.pdbx_seq_one_letter_code
_entity_poly.pdbx_strand_id
1 'polypeptide(L)'
;MREYRLYSRQRYTDATDQELDQAVQRIQIEMPTAGYRMVKGRLLSMGMHVQWRRVTASLHRVDPGLAGFNCIVRRTYSVRGPLSLWHVDTNHKLIRVRGDQGVENVDIAGELIKEASCQEKASTIVVERI
;
A
#
# COMPACT_ATOMS: atom_id res chain seq x y z
N MET A 1 8.43 3.40 -42.30
CA MET A 1 8.33 2.40 -41.22
C MET A 1 7.87 3.10 -39.96
N ARG A 2 6.80 2.61 -39.30
CA ARG A 2 6.33 3.17 -38.03
C ARG A 2 7.15 2.54 -36.89
N GLU A 3 7.87 3.35 -36.14
CA GLU A 3 8.52 2.94 -34.90
C GLU A 3 7.45 2.60 -33.86
N TYR A 4 7.28 1.32 -33.57
CA TYR A 4 6.50 0.89 -32.42
C TYR A 4 7.35 1.12 -31.17
N ARG A 5 6.87 1.98 -30.27
CA ARG A 5 7.39 2.14 -28.90
C ARG A 5 7.17 0.82 -28.14
N LEU A 6 8.09 -0.12 -28.31
CA LEU A 6 8.14 -1.33 -27.50
C LEU A 6 8.58 -0.93 -26.10
N TYR A 7 7.67 -1.02 -25.13
CA TYR A 7 7.98 -0.86 -23.72
C TYR A 7 9.03 -1.90 -23.32
N SER A 8 10.27 -1.46 -23.13
CA SER A 8 11.30 -2.27 -22.47
C SER A 8 10.78 -2.65 -21.09
N ARG A 9 10.32 -3.89 -20.91
CA ARG A 9 10.12 -4.46 -19.57
C ARG A 9 11.43 -4.25 -18.80
N GLN A 10 11.43 -3.38 -17.80
CA GLN A 10 12.58 -3.22 -16.92
C GLN A 10 12.88 -4.61 -16.35
N ARG A 11 14.11 -5.09 -16.55
CA ARG A 11 14.52 -6.39 -16.03
C ARG A 11 14.58 -6.30 -14.52
N TYR A 12 14.09 -7.31 -13.83
CA TYR A 12 14.26 -7.39 -12.39
C TYR A 12 15.74 -7.51 -12.05
N THR A 13 16.14 -6.82 -11.00
CA THR A 13 17.49 -6.94 -10.44
C THR A 13 17.62 -8.33 -9.83
N ASP A 14 18.70 -9.03 -10.17
CA ASP A 14 19.08 -10.29 -9.54
C ASP A 14 19.73 -10.00 -8.19
N ALA A 15 18.91 -9.61 -7.22
CA ALA A 15 19.32 -9.39 -5.84
C ALA A 15 18.98 -10.62 -5.00
N THR A 16 19.86 -11.00 -4.09
CA THR A 16 19.60 -12.06 -3.11
C THR A 16 18.58 -11.59 -2.07
N ASP A 17 17.92 -12.53 -1.38
CA ASP A 17 16.98 -12.17 -0.31
C ASP A 17 17.67 -11.43 0.85
N GLN A 18 18.94 -11.74 1.12
CA GLN A 18 19.73 -11.05 2.15
C GLN A 18 20.01 -9.59 1.78
N GLU A 19 20.42 -9.33 0.53
CA GLU A 19 20.65 -7.96 0.05
C GLU A 19 19.36 -7.13 0.05
N LEU A 20 18.24 -7.76 -0.31
CA LEU A 20 16.93 -7.14 -0.25
C LEU A 20 16.53 -6.79 1.19
N ASP A 21 16.70 -7.72 2.12
CA ASP A 21 16.36 -7.51 3.53
C ASP A 21 17.21 -6.40 4.17
N GLN A 22 18.51 -6.34 3.84
CA GLN A 22 19.39 -5.24 4.28
C GLN A 22 18.96 -3.88 3.71
N ALA A 23 18.62 -3.82 2.43
CA ALA A 23 18.11 -2.60 1.80
C ALA A 23 16.79 -2.15 2.44
N VAL A 24 15.86 -3.08 2.68
CA VAL A 24 14.58 -2.81 3.34
C VAL A 24 14.80 -2.33 4.78
N GLN A 25 15.70 -2.95 5.54
CA GLN A 25 16.02 -2.53 6.91
C GLN A 25 16.59 -1.10 6.93
N ARG A 26 17.47 -0.74 5.99
CA ARG A 26 17.97 0.63 5.85
C ARG A 26 16.85 1.61 5.55
N ILE A 27 15.94 1.27 4.64
CA ILE A 27 14.78 2.10 4.29
C ILE A 27 13.89 2.30 5.52
N GLN A 28 13.72 1.29 6.35
CA GLN A 28 12.89 1.34 7.55
C GLN A 28 13.51 2.19 8.66
N ILE A 29 14.85 2.21 8.76
CA ILE A 29 15.57 3.14 9.64
C ILE A 29 15.39 4.58 9.15
N GLU A 30 15.50 4.82 7.84
CA GLU A 30 15.30 6.16 7.23
C GLU A 30 13.84 6.63 7.32
N MET A 31 12.88 5.69 7.18
CA MET A 31 11.45 5.95 7.11
C MET A 31 10.67 4.89 7.92
N PRO A 32 10.53 5.07 9.24
CA PRO A 32 9.92 4.08 10.13
C PRO A 32 8.45 3.77 9.79
N THR A 33 7.74 4.71 9.19
CA THR A 33 6.34 4.58 8.81
C THR A 33 6.16 4.16 7.34
N ALA A 34 7.22 3.70 6.68
CA ALA A 34 7.17 3.29 5.27
C ALA A 34 6.47 1.94 5.10
N GLY A 35 5.22 1.99 4.64
CA GLY A 35 4.50 0.81 4.17
C GLY A 35 5.02 0.29 2.82
N TYR A 36 4.50 -0.87 2.41
CA TYR A 36 4.92 -1.63 1.21
C TYR A 36 5.14 -0.78 -0.05
N ARG A 37 4.24 0.17 -0.34
CA ARG A 37 4.32 1.03 -1.54
C ARG A 37 5.49 1.99 -1.51
N MET A 38 5.76 2.60 -0.36
CA MET A 38 6.89 3.52 -0.21
C MET A 38 8.21 2.77 -0.25
N VAL A 39 8.27 1.58 0.36
CA VAL A 39 9.46 0.72 0.30
C VAL A 39 9.78 0.31 -1.14
N LYS A 40 8.80 -0.16 -1.93
CA LYS A 40 9.06 -0.48 -3.35
C LYS A 40 9.50 0.75 -4.12
N GLY A 41 8.86 1.90 -3.93
CA GLY A 41 9.26 3.16 -4.59
C GLY A 41 10.70 3.57 -4.25
N ARG A 42 11.10 3.40 -2.98
CA ARG A 42 12.45 3.71 -2.52
C ARG A 42 13.47 2.73 -3.10
N LEU A 43 13.18 1.43 -3.13
CA LEU A 43 14.02 0.43 -3.81
C LEU A 43 14.21 0.76 -5.29
N LEU A 44 13.14 1.18 -5.98
CA LEU A 44 13.22 1.64 -7.37
C LEU A 44 14.13 2.87 -7.52
N SER A 45 14.06 3.84 -6.61
CA SER A 45 14.95 5.01 -6.62
C SER A 45 16.42 4.65 -6.34
N MET A 46 16.67 3.53 -5.66
CA MET A 46 18.00 2.96 -5.44
C MET A 46 18.48 2.10 -6.62
N GLY A 47 17.70 1.98 -7.70
CA GLY A 47 18.02 1.16 -8.87
C GLY A 47 17.69 -0.33 -8.72
N MET A 48 17.02 -0.73 -7.63
CA MET A 48 16.62 -2.12 -7.39
C MET A 48 15.19 -2.35 -7.91
N HIS A 49 15.08 -3.04 -9.06
CA HIS A 49 13.80 -3.42 -9.63
C HIS A 49 13.40 -4.81 -9.13
N VAL A 50 12.55 -4.88 -8.12
CA VAL A 50 12.21 -6.14 -7.43
C VAL A 50 10.72 -6.43 -7.55
N GLN A 51 10.39 -7.72 -7.66
CA GLN A 51 9.02 -8.23 -7.73
C GLN A 51 8.27 -7.96 -6.42
N TRP A 52 6.98 -7.59 -6.50
CA TRP A 52 6.17 -7.28 -5.32
C TRP A 52 6.17 -8.38 -4.26
N ARG A 53 6.00 -9.65 -4.66
CA ARG A 53 6.03 -10.79 -3.73
C ARG A 53 7.29 -10.84 -2.87
N ARG A 54 8.45 -10.47 -3.44
CA ARG A 54 9.74 -10.47 -2.74
C ARG A 54 9.84 -9.28 -1.78
N VAL A 55 9.33 -8.11 -2.19
CA VAL A 55 9.25 -6.92 -1.32
C VAL A 55 8.33 -7.19 -0.12
N THR A 56 7.16 -7.78 -0.34
CA THR A 56 6.23 -8.14 0.75
C THR A 56 6.84 -9.16 1.70
N ALA A 57 7.46 -10.23 1.15
CA ALA A 57 8.13 -11.25 1.96
C ALA A 57 9.30 -10.67 2.76
N SER A 58 10.11 -9.81 2.15
CA SER A 58 11.21 -9.12 2.82
C SER A 58 10.72 -8.21 3.95
N LEU A 59 9.71 -7.38 3.68
CA LEU A 59 9.15 -6.49 4.69
C LEU A 59 8.54 -7.26 5.86
N HIS A 60 7.87 -8.39 5.60
CA HIS A 60 7.33 -9.26 6.65
C HIS A 60 8.44 -9.93 7.48
N ARG A 61 9.61 -10.24 6.89
CA ARG A 61 10.77 -10.77 7.64
C ARG A 61 11.44 -9.70 8.50
N VAL A 62 11.57 -8.48 7.97
CA VAL A 62 12.28 -7.38 8.62
C VAL A 62 11.42 -6.71 9.70
N ASP A 63 10.13 -6.47 9.42
CA ASP A 63 9.18 -5.90 10.38
C ASP A 63 7.78 -6.48 10.21
N PRO A 64 7.44 -7.52 11.01
CA PRO A 64 6.09 -8.06 11.03
C PRO A 64 5.04 -7.11 11.63
N GLY A 65 5.46 -6.08 12.37
CA GLY A 65 4.57 -5.05 12.94
C GLY A 65 4.05 -4.09 11.88
N LEU A 66 4.84 -3.83 10.83
CA LEU A 66 4.43 -2.97 9.71
C LEU A 66 3.24 -3.50 8.90
N ALA A 67 2.99 -4.83 8.96
CA ALA A 67 1.81 -5.46 8.38
C ALA A 67 0.49 -5.08 9.11
N GLY A 68 0.58 -4.54 10.33
CA GLY A 68 -0.56 -4.24 11.20
C GLY A 68 -1.04 -2.78 11.25
N PHE A 69 -0.25 -1.81 10.77
CA PHE A 69 -0.62 -0.38 10.88
C PHE A 69 -1.78 0.06 9.98
N ASN A 70 -2.36 -0.85 9.20
CA ASN A 70 -3.34 -0.50 8.18
C ASN A 70 -4.79 -0.47 8.69
N CYS A 71 -5.02 -0.74 9.98
CA CYS A 71 -6.34 -0.53 10.59
C CYS A 71 -6.59 0.96 10.82
N ILE A 72 -7.40 1.57 9.96
CA ILE A 72 -7.86 2.94 10.16
C ILE A 72 -8.68 3.00 11.45
N VAL A 73 -8.22 3.78 12.42
CA VAL A 73 -9.01 4.09 13.62
C VAL A 73 -10.19 4.96 13.20
N ARG A 74 -11.39 4.37 13.22
CA ARG A 74 -12.65 5.05 12.88
C ARG A 74 -13.02 6.04 13.99
N ARG A 75 -13.52 7.22 13.58
CA ARG A 75 -13.99 8.25 14.49
C ARG A 75 -15.49 8.10 14.72
N THR A 76 -15.91 8.21 15.97
CA THR A 76 -17.32 8.39 16.34
C THR A 76 -17.61 9.88 16.35
N TYR A 77 -18.64 10.30 15.61
CA TYR A 77 -19.06 11.70 15.58
C TYR A 77 -20.37 11.86 16.36
N SER A 78 -20.39 12.81 17.28
CA SER A 78 -21.63 13.30 17.90
C SER A 78 -22.07 14.58 17.18
N VAL A 79 -23.33 14.62 16.77
CA VAL A 79 -23.90 15.75 16.04
C VAL A 79 -25.23 16.20 16.66
N ARG A 80 -25.49 17.51 16.60
CA ARG A 80 -26.69 18.12 17.22
C ARG A 80 -28.00 17.91 16.44
N GLY A 81 -27.97 17.29 15.26
CA GLY A 81 -29.16 17.10 14.45
C GLY A 81 -28.92 16.34 13.14
N PRO A 82 -29.97 15.82 12.50
CA PRO A 82 -29.86 15.10 11.23
C PRO A 82 -29.24 15.98 10.13
N LEU A 83 -28.48 15.37 9.21
CA LEU A 83 -27.81 16.01 8.06
C LEU A 83 -26.71 17.04 8.37
N SER A 84 -26.26 17.14 9.62
CA SER A 84 -25.22 18.11 10.03
C SER A 84 -23.77 17.62 9.83
N LEU A 85 -23.57 16.35 9.39
CA LEU A 85 -22.26 15.79 9.06
C LEU A 85 -22.30 15.08 7.70
N TRP A 86 -21.35 15.42 6.85
CA TRP A 86 -21.08 14.72 5.59
C TRP A 86 -19.73 14.03 5.70
N HIS A 87 -19.72 12.70 5.61
CA HIS A 87 -18.52 11.88 5.64
C HIS A 87 -18.17 11.40 4.23
N VAL A 88 -16.96 11.69 3.77
CA VAL A 88 -16.43 11.19 2.50
C VAL A 88 -15.44 10.08 2.81
N ASP A 89 -15.92 8.83 2.89
CA ASP A 89 -15.08 7.64 3.05
C ASP A 89 -14.75 7.09 1.66
N THR A 90 -13.48 7.16 1.27
CA THR A 90 -13.04 6.75 -0.05
C THR A 90 -11.78 5.92 0.07
N ASN A 91 -11.86 4.67 -0.36
CA ASN A 91 -10.72 3.75 -0.43
C ASN A 91 -9.83 4.09 -1.63
N HIS A 92 -9.31 5.32 -1.68
CA HIS A 92 -8.45 5.81 -2.77
C HIS A 92 -7.19 4.94 -2.97
N LYS A 93 -6.79 4.17 -1.95
CA LYS A 93 -5.70 3.17 -2.05
C LYS A 93 -6.00 2.02 -3.02
N LEU A 94 -7.27 1.71 -3.26
CA LEU A 94 -7.73 0.63 -4.16
C LEU A 94 -7.93 1.10 -5.61
N ILE A 95 -7.84 2.41 -5.87
CA ILE A 95 -7.96 2.95 -7.23
C ILE A 95 -6.68 2.59 -7.99
N ARG A 96 -6.76 1.51 -8.78
CA ARG A 96 -5.75 1.19 -9.78
C ARG A 96 -5.91 2.11 -10.98
N VAL A 97 -5.03 3.08 -11.10
CA VAL A 97 -4.80 3.75 -12.39
C VAL A 97 -4.23 2.68 -13.34
N ARG A 98 -4.81 2.53 -14.53
CA ARG A 98 -4.31 1.62 -15.58
C ARG A 98 -2.96 2.11 -16.12
N GLY A 99 -1.92 2.02 -15.30
CA GLY A 99 -0.53 2.19 -15.70
C GLY A 99 0.12 0.81 -15.78
N ASP A 100 0.33 0.33 -17.01
CA ASP A 100 1.38 -0.56 -17.57
C ASP A 100 1.97 -1.77 -16.78
N GLN A 101 1.59 -2.04 -15.54
CA GLN A 101 2.06 -3.18 -14.73
C GLN A 101 0.95 -4.21 -14.48
N GLY A 102 0.19 -4.56 -15.52
CA GLY A 102 -1.10 -5.26 -15.41
C GLY A 102 -1.10 -6.65 -14.76
N VAL A 103 0.05 -7.31 -14.59
CA VAL A 103 0.13 -8.68 -14.04
C VAL A 103 0.58 -8.70 -12.58
N GLU A 104 1.62 -7.92 -12.24
CA GLU A 104 2.07 -7.80 -10.85
C GLU A 104 1.01 -7.18 -9.94
N ASN A 105 0.13 -6.36 -10.50
CA ASN A 105 -0.92 -5.72 -9.76
C ASN A 105 -1.89 -6.73 -9.14
N VAL A 106 -2.23 -7.84 -9.82
CA VAL A 106 -3.27 -8.80 -9.39
C VAL A 106 -2.98 -9.37 -8.01
N ASP A 107 -1.75 -9.79 -7.76
CA ASP A 107 -1.30 -10.29 -6.44
C ASP A 107 -1.36 -9.20 -5.36
N ILE A 108 -1.07 -7.94 -5.73
CA ILE A 108 -1.23 -6.79 -4.83
C ILE A 108 -2.70 -6.55 -4.47
N ALA A 109 -3.66 -6.78 -5.37
CA ALA A 109 -5.07 -6.66 -5.00
C ALA A 109 -5.45 -7.71 -3.97
N GLY A 110 -4.97 -8.95 -4.09
CA GLY A 110 -5.24 -9.99 -3.09
C GLY A 110 -4.80 -9.57 -1.70
N GLU A 111 -3.59 -9.00 -1.58
CA GLU A 111 -3.03 -8.52 -0.31
C GLU A 111 -3.77 -7.26 0.19
N LEU A 112 -3.97 -6.25 -0.67
CA LEU A 112 -4.67 -5.02 -0.32
C LEU A 112 -6.14 -5.24 0.02
N ILE A 113 -6.80 -6.26 -0.55
CA ILE A 113 -8.18 -6.64 -0.22
C ILE A 113 -8.24 -7.21 1.21
N LYS A 114 -7.27 -8.05 1.60
CA LYS A 114 -7.19 -8.54 3.00
C LYS A 114 -7.02 -7.38 3.98
N GLU A 115 -6.19 -6.39 3.64
CA GLU A 115 -6.05 -5.18 4.44
C GLU A 115 -7.31 -4.29 4.41
N ALA A 116 -8.00 -4.21 3.27
CA ALA A 116 -9.24 -3.45 3.14
C ALA A 116 -10.38 -4.03 3.98
N SER A 117 -10.43 -5.36 4.16
CA SER A 117 -11.40 -6.00 5.07
C SER A 117 -11.29 -5.46 6.51
N CYS A 118 -10.07 -5.15 6.97
CA CYS A 118 -9.85 -4.50 8.27
C CYS A 118 -10.40 -3.05 8.29
N GLN A 119 -10.44 -2.39 7.13
CA GLN A 119 -10.92 -1.02 6.93
C GLN A 119 -12.42 -0.91 6.60
N GLU A 120 -13.12 -1.99 6.24
CA GLU A 120 -14.48 -1.95 5.70
C GLU A 120 -15.62 -1.75 6.72
N LYS A 121 -15.32 -1.57 8.01
CA LYS A 121 -16.36 -1.20 8.99
C LYS A 121 -17.00 0.16 8.62
N ALA A 122 -18.11 0.59 9.20
CA ALA A 122 -18.65 1.95 8.94
C ALA A 122 -18.27 2.90 10.07
N SER A 123 -18.05 4.19 9.79
CA SER A 123 -18.00 5.23 10.84
C SER A 123 -19.38 5.37 11.46
N THR A 124 -19.48 5.40 12.80
CA THR A 124 -20.76 5.54 13.51
C THR A 124 -21.07 7.01 13.78
N ILE A 125 -22.30 7.43 13.48
CA ILE A 125 -22.83 8.77 13.81
C ILE A 125 -23.86 8.60 14.92
N VAL A 126 -23.67 9.32 16.02
CA VAL A 126 -24.64 9.41 17.12
C VAL A 126 -25.32 10.77 17.03
N VAL A 127 -26.65 10.76 16.93
CA VAL A 127 -27.45 11.99 16.99
C VAL A 127 -27.89 12.18 18.43
N GLU A 128 -27.36 13.20 19.09
CA GLU A 128 -27.81 13.58 20.43
C GLU A 128 -29.17 14.26 20.31
N ARG A 129 -30.21 13.67 20.92
CA ARG A 129 -31.49 14.35 21.11
C ARG A 129 -31.30 15.30 22.30
N ILE A 130 -31.43 16.60 22.02
CA ILE A 130 -31.71 17.61 23.07
C ILE A 130 -33.17 17.43 23.50
#